data_AF-A0A3A0B6R0-F1
#
_entry.id   AF-A0A3A0B6R0-F1
#
_cell.length_a   1.000
_cell.length_b   1.000
_cell.length_c   1.000
_cell.angle_alpha   90.00
_cell.angle_beta   90.00
_cell.angle_gamma   90.00
#
_symmetry.space_group_name_H-M   'P 1'
#
loop_
_entity.id
_entity.type
_entity.pdbx_description
1 polymer ?
#
loop_
_entity_poly.entity_id
_entity_poly.type
_entity_poly.pdbx_seq_one_letter_code
_entity_poly.pdbx_strand_id
1 'polypeptide(L)'
;EAAGYAVYLAEGRKCCGRPLITGGQADKARPWVDHNVALLAGIAAQGIPIVGVEPSCILTLRDEYLGLASDAQRARLVASQAFTFEEFVAREVTAGRFNAPWKAQPGKALLHGHCHHKAMVGNESTVAALRAAGYVVEVIPSGCCGMAGDFGYEIDHYAISRAVGEDRLFPAVRSADANAVIVASGTSCRHQIEHFTDRRAIHLAEALAGALAQ
;
A
#
# COMPACT_ATOMS: atom_id res chain seq x y z
N GLU A 1 2.62 13.44 10.59
CA GLU A 1 2.95 14.61 11.42
C GLU A 1 1.86 15.66 11.43
N ALA A 2 1.44 16.21 10.28
CA ALA A 2 0.37 17.22 10.21
C ALA A 2 -0.96 16.82 10.89
N ALA A 3 -1.23 15.53 11.05
CA ALA A 3 -2.40 15.00 11.75
C ALA A 3 -2.23 14.84 13.28
N GLY A 4 -1.13 15.32 13.86
CA GLY A 4 -0.84 15.23 15.30
C GLY A 4 -0.06 13.99 15.76
N TYR A 5 0.52 13.22 14.83
CA TYR A 5 1.29 12.00 15.15
C TYR A 5 2.80 12.23 15.04
N ALA A 6 3.54 11.69 15.99
CA ALA A 6 4.98 11.47 15.86
C ALA A 6 5.23 10.22 15.00
N VAL A 7 6.19 10.31 14.08
CA VAL A 7 6.56 9.21 13.18
C VAL A 7 7.96 8.73 13.51
N TYR A 8 8.09 7.43 13.74
CA TYR A 8 9.37 6.77 14.00
C TYR A 8 9.66 5.80 12.86
N LEU A 9 10.85 5.90 12.28
CA LEU A 9 11.30 4.93 11.29
C LEU A 9 11.77 3.67 12.01
N ALA A 10 11.28 2.51 11.58
CA ALA A 10 11.82 1.21 11.98
C ALA A 10 13.19 1.01 11.32
N GLU A 11 14.22 1.60 11.94
CA GLU A 11 15.61 1.47 11.53
C GLU A 11 16.11 0.03 11.69
N GLY A 12 17.07 -0.36 10.84
CA GLY A 12 17.66 -1.70 10.90
C GLY A 12 16.75 -2.83 10.40
N ARG A 13 15.53 -2.56 9.94
CA ARG A 13 14.65 -3.58 9.33
C ARG A 13 15.29 -4.21 8.09
N LYS A 14 14.96 -5.48 7.84
CA LYS A 14 15.27 -6.18 6.59
C LYS A 14 14.07 -6.10 5.63
N CYS A 15 14.28 -6.52 4.39
CA CYS A 15 13.18 -6.69 3.43
C CYS A 15 12.08 -7.58 4.04
N CYS A 16 10.82 -7.32 3.71
CA CYS A 16 9.68 -8.11 4.19
C CYS A 16 9.79 -9.59 3.80
N GLY A 17 10.55 -9.92 2.75
CA GLY A 17 10.74 -11.28 2.25
C GLY A 17 9.75 -11.68 1.16
N ARG A 18 8.74 -10.85 0.85
CA ARG A 18 7.68 -11.21 -0.10
C ARG A 18 8.19 -11.75 -1.44
N PRO A 19 9.17 -11.14 -2.14
CA PRO A 19 9.65 -11.68 -3.41
C PRO A 19 10.25 -13.09 -3.29
N LEU A 20 10.98 -13.36 -2.20
CA LEU A 20 11.53 -14.69 -1.93
C LEU A 20 10.41 -15.70 -1.65
N ILE A 21 9.41 -15.30 -0.87
CA ILE A 21 8.28 -16.16 -0.50
C ILE A 21 7.47 -16.53 -1.73
N THR A 22 7.06 -15.56 -2.55
CA THR A 22 6.30 -15.81 -3.78
C THR A 22 7.11 -16.56 -4.84
N GLY A 23 8.44 -16.43 -4.82
CA GLY A 23 9.37 -17.19 -5.66
C GLY A 23 9.74 -18.57 -5.11
N GLY A 24 9.03 -19.09 -4.09
CA GLY A 24 9.24 -20.44 -3.55
C GLY A 24 10.50 -20.60 -2.69
N GLN A 25 11.14 -19.50 -2.29
CA GLN A 25 12.39 -19.48 -1.51
C GLN A 25 12.16 -19.04 -0.06
N ALA A 26 11.09 -19.55 0.56
CA ALA A 26 10.67 -19.15 1.90
C ALA A 26 11.77 -19.33 2.97
N ASP A 27 12.61 -20.37 2.86
CA ASP A 27 13.71 -20.59 3.80
C ASP A 27 14.78 -19.50 3.75
N LYS A 28 14.97 -18.86 2.59
CA LYS A 28 15.85 -17.70 2.47
C LYS A 28 15.23 -16.44 3.07
N ALA A 29 13.90 -16.37 3.17
CA ALA A 29 13.19 -15.26 3.79
C ALA A 29 13.16 -15.37 5.33
N ARG A 30 13.18 -16.59 5.90
CA ARG A 30 13.06 -16.82 7.36
C ARG A 30 14.00 -15.95 8.21
N PRO A 31 15.31 -15.80 7.90
CA PRO A 31 16.18 -14.94 8.70
C PRO A 31 15.74 -13.47 8.71
N TRP A 32 15.14 -12.97 7.62
CA TRP A 32 14.62 -11.61 7.55
C TRP A 32 13.30 -11.47 8.31
N VAL A 33 12.44 -12.49 8.22
CA VAL A 33 11.20 -12.58 8.99
C VAL A 33 11.51 -12.53 10.48
N ASP A 34 12.39 -13.40 10.98
CA ASP A 34 12.74 -13.48 12.40
C ASP A 34 13.40 -12.19 12.90
N HIS A 35 14.28 -11.59 12.09
CA HIS A 35 14.87 -10.29 12.40
C HIS A 35 13.81 -9.21 12.56
N ASN A 36 12.88 -9.10 11.60
CA ASN A 36 11.84 -8.09 11.62
C ASN A 36 10.85 -8.33 12.77
N VAL A 37 10.48 -9.58 13.04
CA VAL A 37 9.62 -9.93 14.19
C VAL A 37 10.29 -9.53 15.50
N ALA A 38 11.58 -9.85 15.70
CA ALA A 38 12.31 -9.48 16.90
C ALA A 38 12.41 -7.95 17.07
N LEU A 39 12.68 -7.23 15.98
CA LEU A 39 12.78 -5.77 15.96
C LEU A 39 11.43 -5.10 16.30
N LEU A 40 10.34 -5.57 15.70
CA LEU A 40 9.05 -4.90 15.76
C LEU A 40 8.21 -5.31 16.98
N ALA A 41 8.49 -6.47 17.60
CA ALA A 41 7.70 -6.98 18.72
C ALA A 41 7.64 -6.01 19.91
N GLY A 42 8.74 -5.32 20.23
CA GLY A 42 8.76 -4.34 21.32
C GLY A 42 7.90 -3.09 21.06
N ILE A 43 7.81 -2.68 19.79
CA ILE A 43 6.95 -1.57 19.35
C ILE A 43 5.48 -2.03 19.40
N ALA A 44 5.19 -3.21 18.86
CA ALA A 44 3.86 -3.78 18.86
C ALA A 44 3.31 -4.04 20.28
N ALA A 45 4.17 -4.46 21.23
CA ALA A 45 3.80 -4.67 22.63
C ALA A 45 3.34 -3.39 23.35
N GLN A 46 3.81 -2.22 22.89
CA GLN A 46 3.39 -0.91 23.41
C GLN A 46 2.09 -0.41 22.77
N GLY A 47 1.49 -1.18 21.86
CA GLY A 47 0.29 -0.77 21.12
C GLY A 47 0.56 0.28 20.04
N ILE A 48 1.83 0.50 19.68
CA ILE A 48 2.22 1.46 18.64
C ILE A 48 1.95 0.82 17.27
N PRO A 49 1.16 1.46 16.39
CA PRO A 49 0.87 0.93 15.06
C PRO A 49 2.12 0.86 14.17
N ILE A 50 2.31 -0.28 13.51
CA ILE A 50 3.33 -0.50 12.49
C ILE A 50 2.67 -0.23 11.13
N VAL A 51 3.02 0.89 10.52
CA VAL A 51 2.38 1.36 9.29
C VAL A 51 3.30 1.18 8.10
N GLY A 52 2.80 0.57 7.02
CA GLY A 52 3.54 0.42 5.77
C GLY A 52 2.84 1.05 4.57
N VAL A 53 3.64 1.64 3.69
CA VAL A 53 3.18 2.33 2.45
C VAL A 53 3.12 1.41 1.24
N GLU A 54 3.80 0.26 1.29
CA GLU A 54 3.73 -0.75 0.24
C GLU A 54 2.83 -1.90 0.74
N PRO A 55 1.61 -2.05 0.21
CA PRO A 55 0.65 -3.03 0.71
C PRO A 55 1.20 -4.45 0.68
N SER A 56 1.95 -4.80 -0.37
CA SER A 56 2.54 -6.13 -0.47
C SER A 56 3.51 -6.44 0.67
N CYS A 57 4.33 -5.48 1.06
CA CYS A 57 5.29 -5.63 2.14
C CYS A 57 4.63 -5.70 3.52
N ILE A 58 3.73 -4.77 3.84
CA ILE A 58 3.16 -4.71 5.20
C ILE A 58 2.18 -5.85 5.45
N LEU A 59 1.41 -6.26 4.44
CA LEU A 59 0.47 -7.38 4.60
C LEU A 59 1.20 -8.71 4.73
N THR A 60 2.45 -8.84 4.25
CA THR A 60 3.32 -10.01 4.49
C THR A 60 3.52 -10.30 5.99
N LEU A 61 3.49 -9.25 6.83
CA LEU A 61 3.58 -9.40 8.29
C LEU A 61 2.31 -10.01 8.89
N ARG A 62 1.16 -9.91 8.20
CA ARG A 62 -0.14 -10.39 8.68
C ARG A 62 -0.48 -11.82 8.24
N ASP A 63 0.04 -12.26 7.10
CA ASP A 63 -0.18 -13.60 6.56
C ASP A 63 1.06 -14.48 6.76
N GLU A 64 2.12 -14.25 5.98
CA GLU A 64 3.26 -15.15 5.83
C GLU A 64 4.10 -15.26 7.11
N TYR A 65 4.25 -14.15 7.86
CA TYR A 65 5.04 -14.15 9.10
C TYR A 65 4.47 -15.13 10.14
N LEU A 66 3.16 -15.37 10.12
CA LEU A 66 2.51 -16.28 11.07
C LEU A 66 2.92 -17.74 10.87
N GLY A 67 3.28 -18.13 9.65
CA GLY A 67 3.74 -19.48 9.31
C GLY A 67 5.27 -19.62 9.19
N LEU A 68 5.98 -18.51 8.99
CA LEU A 68 7.42 -18.53 8.74
C LEU A 68 8.29 -18.20 9.96
N ALA A 69 7.80 -17.37 10.88
CA ALA A 69 8.58 -16.91 12.02
C ALA A 69 8.83 -18.03 13.03
N SER A 70 10.04 -18.06 13.58
CA SER A 70 10.43 -18.96 14.66
C SER A 70 9.70 -18.64 15.98
N ASP A 71 9.39 -17.37 16.23
CA ASP A 71 8.58 -16.93 17.38
C ASP A 71 7.15 -16.54 16.92
N ALA A 72 6.28 -17.54 16.90
CA ALA A 72 4.89 -17.38 16.47
C ALA A 72 4.08 -16.42 17.36
N GLN A 73 4.42 -16.28 18.64
CA GLN A 73 3.70 -15.36 19.54
C GLN A 73 4.04 -13.91 19.20
N ARG A 74 5.33 -13.59 19.04
CA ARG A 74 5.76 -12.25 18.61
C ARG A 74 5.28 -11.94 17.21
N ALA A 75 5.28 -12.92 16.29
CA ALA A 75 4.74 -12.72 14.95
C ALA A 75 3.26 -12.34 14.98
N ARG A 76 2.43 -13.02 15.79
CA ARG A 76 1.01 -12.64 15.99
C ARG A 76 0.84 -11.24 16.58
N LEU A 77 1.70 -10.85 17.51
CA LEU A 77 1.68 -9.51 18.11
C LEU A 77 2.06 -8.43 17.08
N VAL A 78 3.08 -8.67 16.26
CA VAL A 78 3.47 -7.77 15.17
C VAL A 78 2.35 -7.67 14.12
N ALA A 79 1.77 -8.81 13.73
CA ALA A 79 0.67 -8.87 12.79
C ALA A 79 -0.55 -8.06 13.24
N SER A 80 -0.91 -8.12 14.53
CA SER A 80 -2.07 -7.38 15.06
C SER A 80 -1.86 -5.87 15.11
N GLN A 81 -0.62 -5.41 14.99
CA GLN A 81 -0.27 -4.00 14.93
C GLN A 81 0.16 -3.54 13.52
N ALA A 82 0.11 -4.40 12.51
CA ALA A 82 0.50 -4.07 11.14
C ALA A 82 -0.70 -3.51 10.35
N PHE A 83 -0.56 -2.28 9.85
CA PHE A 83 -1.60 -1.60 9.07
C PHE A 83 -1.01 -1.08 7.76
N THR A 84 -1.76 -1.21 6.67
CA THR A 84 -1.52 -0.33 5.52
C THR A 84 -1.71 1.13 5.96
N PHE A 85 -1.04 2.06 5.28
CA PHE A 85 -1.21 3.49 5.56
C PHE A 85 -2.68 3.92 5.48
N GLU A 86 -3.42 3.34 4.55
CA GLU A 86 -4.83 3.57 4.32
C GLU A 86 -5.70 3.06 5.47
N GLU A 87 -5.48 1.84 5.95
CA GLU A 87 -6.17 1.30 7.14
C GLU A 87 -5.88 2.17 8.37
N PHE A 88 -4.64 2.59 8.56
CA PHE A 88 -4.27 3.45 9.68
C PHE A 88 -5.02 4.79 9.60
N VAL A 89 -4.96 5.50 8.47
CA VAL A 89 -5.66 6.79 8.31
C VAL A 89 -7.16 6.61 8.50
N ALA A 90 -7.78 5.63 7.85
CA ALA A 90 -9.22 5.42 7.95
C ALA A 90 -9.66 5.11 9.40
N ARG A 91 -8.89 4.29 10.12
CA ARG A 91 -9.12 3.96 11.53
C ARG A 91 -9.03 5.19 12.42
N GLU A 92 -7.99 6.00 12.26
CA GLU A 92 -7.78 7.18 13.08
C GLU A 92 -8.76 8.31 12.76
N VAL A 93 -9.19 8.46 11.50
CA VAL A 93 -10.27 9.37 11.10
C VAL A 93 -11.58 8.94 11.77
N THR A 94 -11.93 7.65 11.67
CA THR A 94 -13.16 7.11 12.29
C THR A 94 -13.16 7.32 13.80
N ALA A 95 -11.99 7.22 14.43
CA ALA A 95 -11.83 7.44 15.86
C ALA A 95 -11.74 8.92 16.28
N GLY A 96 -11.81 9.87 15.34
CA GLY A 96 -11.69 11.31 15.63
C GLY A 96 -10.30 11.74 16.11
N ARG A 97 -9.26 10.95 15.80
CA ARG A 97 -7.87 11.21 16.22
C ARG A 97 -6.97 11.71 15.08
N PHE A 98 -7.43 11.63 13.84
CA PHE A 98 -6.69 12.11 12.67
C PHE A 98 -7.02 13.57 12.37
N ASN A 99 -6.33 14.49 13.06
CA ASN A 99 -6.63 15.92 13.01
C ASN A 99 -5.69 16.66 12.05
N ALA A 100 -5.93 16.54 10.74
CA ALA A 100 -5.14 17.25 9.73
C ALA A 100 -5.91 18.44 9.15
N PRO A 101 -5.25 19.57 8.87
CA PRO A 101 -5.88 20.73 8.25
C PRO A 101 -6.07 20.47 6.74
N TRP A 102 -7.29 20.15 6.31
CA TRP A 102 -7.58 19.88 4.90
C TRP A 102 -8.02 21.14 4.13
N LYS A 103 -7.69 21.19 2.83
CA LYS A 103 -8.31 22.13 1.88
C LYS A 103 -9.78 21.77 1.66
N ALA A 104 -10.61 22.76 1.34
CA ALA A 104 -12.05 22.54 1.18
C ALA A 104 -12.41 21.58 0.03
N GLN A 105 -11.63 21.55 -1.07
CA GLN A 105 -11.90 20.70 -2.25
C GLN A 105 -10.61 20.39 -3.02
N PRO A 106 -9.91 19.26 -2.74
CA PRO A 106 -8.70 18.89 -3.46
C PRO A 106 -8.95 18.29 -4.86
N GLY A 107 -10.22 18.10 -5.25
CA GLY A 107 -10.61 17.64 -6.59
C GLY A 107 -10.99 16.15 -6.65
N LYS A 108 -10.81 15.55 -7.84
CA LYS A 108 -11.16 14.15 -8.12
C LYS A 108 -9.92 13.25 -7.97
N ALA A 109 -10.10 12.12 -7.30
CA ALA A 109 -9.09 11.05 -7.22
C ALA A 109 -9.62 9.81 -7.95
N LEU A 110 -8.88 9.36 -8.96
CA LEU A 110 -9.12 8.11 -9.66
C LEU A 110 -8.21 7.02 -9.06
N LEU A 111 -8.80 6.07 -8.36
CA LEU A 111 -8.11 5.07 -7.56
C LEU A 111 -7.95 3.74 -8.31
N HIS A 112 -6.71 3.28 -8.48
CA HIS A 112 -6.40 1.88 -8.73
C HIS A 112 -6.11 1.15 -7.42
N GLY A 113 -7.02 0.28 -7.00
CA GLY A 113 -6.82 -0.57 -5.82
C GLY A 113 -5.78 -1.65 -6.07
N HIS A 114 -4.74 -1.72 -5.22
CA HIS A 114 -3.67 -2.71 -5.30
C HIS A 114 -4.23 -4.14 -5.17
N CYS A 115 -3.87 -5.06 -6.06
CA CYS A 115 -4.45 -6.41 -6.09
C CYS A 115 -4.31 -7.17 -4.76
N HIS A 116 -3.14 -7.13 -4.13
CA HIS A 116 -2.93 -7.78 -2.83
C HIS A 116 -3.68 -7.09 -1.68
N HIS A 117 -3.83 -5.75 -1.76
CA HIS A 117 -4.61 -4.98 -0.77
C HIS A 117 -6.09 -5.39 -0.87
N LYS A 118 -6.64 -5.34 -2.09
CA LYS A 118 -8.03 -5.74 -2.38
C LYS A 118 -8.33 -7.16 -1.90
N ALA A 119 -7.43 -8.10 -2.16
CA ALA A 119 -7.62 -9.50 -1.79
C ALA A 119 -7.65 -9.71 -0.27
N MET A 120 -6.84 -8.96 0.48
CA MET A 120 -6.67 -9.17 1.92
C MET A 120 -7.62 -8.32 2.77
N VAL A 121 -7.83 -7.06 2.40
CA VAL A 121 -8.54 -6.09 3.26
C VAL A 121 -9.47 -5.14 2.49
N GLY A 122 -9.64 -5.33 1.18
CA GLY A 122 -10.53 -4.51 0.35
C GLY A 122 -9.92 -3.17 -0.07
N ASN A 123 -10.77 -2.20 -0.44
CA ASN A 123 -10.38 -0.84 -0.84
C ASN A 123 -11.03 0.25 0.04
N GLU A 124 -11.89 -0.15 0.96
CA GLU A 124 -12.78 0.70 1.74
C GLU A 124 -11.98 1.70 2.55
N SER A 125 -10.87 1.26 3.17
CA SER A 125 -9.93 2.11 3.90
C SER A 125 -9.30 3.18 3.01
N THR A 126 -8.90 2.81 1.79
CA THR A 126 -8.28 3.72 0.82
C THR A 126 -9.28 4.79 0.37
N VAL A 127 -10.51 4.39 0.07
CA VAL A 127 -11.60 5.30 -0.31
C VAL A 127 -11.96 6.22 0.86
N ALA A 128 -12.09 5.68 2.07
CA ALA A 128 -12.41 6.45 3.26
C ALA A 128 -11.33 7.49 3.57
N ALA A 129 -10.05 7.12 3.49
CA ALA A 129 -8.93 8.03 3.72
C ALA A 129 -8.90 9.19 2.71
N LEU A 130 -9.11 8.92 1.41
CA LEU A 130 -9.19 9.98 0.39
C LEU A 130 -10.41 10.89 0.60
N ARG A 131 -11.58 10.31 0.91
CA ARG A 131 -12.80 11.09 1.19
C ARG A 131 -12.67 11.94 2.44
N ALA A 132 -11.96 11.47 3.46
CA ALA A 132 -11.68 12.23 4.68
C ALA A 132 -10.88 13.51 4.40
N ALA A 133 -10.03 13.50 3.37
CA ALA A 133 -9.32 14.68 2.89
C ALA A 133 -10.10 15.53 1.87
N GLY A 134 -11.36 15.17 1.58
CA GLY A 134 -12.26 15.95 0.71
C GLY A 134 -12.25 15.55 -0.77
N TYR A 135 -11.55 14.48 -1.16
CA TYR A 135 -11.55 14.04 -2.56
C TYR A 135 -12.90 13.44 -2.98
N VAL A 136 -13.30 13.72 -4.22
CA VAL A 136 -14.31 12.92 -4.92
C VAL A 136 -13.62 11.69 -5.49
N VAL A 137 -13.88 10.52 -4.91
CA VAL A 137 -13.16 9.28 -5.23
C VAL A 137 -13.95 8.44 -6.22
N GLU A 138 -13.32 8.08 -7.33
CA GLU A 138 -13.78 7.07 -8.29
C GLU A 138 -12.80 5.89 -8.28
N VAL A 139 -13.31 4.66 -8.14
CA VAL A 139 -12.47 3.45 -8.14
C VAL A 139 -12.50 2.83 -9.52
N ILE A 140 -11.31 2.64 -10.12
CA ILE A 140 -11.19 1.94 -11.40
C ILE A 140 -11.55 0.46 -11.16
N PRO A 141 -12.54 -0.12 -11.87
CA PRO A 141 -12.96 -1.52 -11.72
C PRO A 141 -11.96 -2.49 -12.37
N SER A 142 -10.68 -2.32 -12.07
CA SER A 142 -9.53 -3.03 -12.62
C SER A 142 -9.06 -4.16 -11.70
N GLY A 143 -8.47 -5.19 -12.30
CA GLY A 143 -7.84 -6.31 -11.61
C GLY A 143 -6.43 -5.97 -11.10
N CYS A 144 -5.43 -6.71 -11.57
CA CYS A 144 -4.02 -6.42 -11.33
C CYS A 144 -3.53 -5.30 -12.28
N CYS A 145 -2.42 -4.63 -11.93
CA CYS A 145 -1.72 -3.74 -12.86
C CYS A 145 -0.91 -4.50 -13.93
N GLY A 146 -0.63 -5.79 -13.70
CA GLY A 146 0.17 -6.64 -14.58
C GLY A 146 1.65 -6.76 -14.20
N MET A 147 2.17 -5.91 -13.30
CA MET A 147 3.59 -5.90 -12.97
C MET A 147 4.02 -7.07 -12.07
N ALA A 148 3.26 -7.36 -11.00
CA ALA A 148 3.48 -8.47 -10.07
C ALA A 148 4.95 -8.68 -9.61
N GLY A 149 5.66 -7.60 -9.26
CA GLY A 149 7.08 -7.67 -8.91
C GLY A 149 7.97 -7.44 -10.13
N ASP A 150 8.87 -8.38 -10.40
CA ASP A 150 9.75 -8.42 -11.57
C ASP A 150 9.11 -9.12 -12.78
N PHE A 151 8.03 -9.88 -12.59
CA PHE A 151 7.28 -10.56 -13.65
C PHE A 151 7.04 -9.67 -14.88
N GLY A 152 6.60 -8.42 -14.70
CA GLY A 152 6.32 -7.51 -15.82
C GLY A 152 7.55 -7.06 -16.63
N TYR A 153 8.76 -7.23 -16.11
CA TYR A 153 10.02 -6.90 -16.78
C TYR A 153 10.65 -8.09 -17.49
N GLU A 154 10.22 -9.32 -17.21
CA GLU A 154 10.74 -10.50 -17.89
C GLU A 154 10.28 -10.50 -19.35
N ILE A 155 11.22 -10.77 -20.27
CA ILE A 155 10.97 -10.72 -21.72
C ILE A 155 9.77 -11.59 -22.10
N ASP A 156 9.69 -12.79 -21.52
CA ASP A 156 8.64 -13.77 -21.81
C ASP A 156 7.27 -13.37 -21.25
N HIS A 157 7.24 -12.45 -20.28
CA HIS A 157 6.03 -12.02 -19.58
C HIS A 157 5.59 -10.59 -19.93
N TYR A 158 6.44 -9.80 -20.57
CA TYR A 158 6.18 -8.39 -20.88
C TYR A 158 4.85 -8.19 -21.64
N ALA A 159 4.59 -9.00 -22.67
CA ALA A 159 3.36 -8.90 -23.46
C ALA A 159 2.11 -9.19 -22.62
N ILE A 160 2.17 -10.20 -21.73
CA ILE A 160 1.08 -10.57 -20.82
C ILE A 160 0.89 -9.48 -19.76
N SER A 161 1.97 -8.99 -19.16
CA SER A 161 1.95 -7.91 -18.18
C SER A 161 1.26 -6.65 -18.73
N ARG A 162 1.63 -6.26 -19.96
CA ARG A 162 0.96 -5.17 -20.67
C ARG A 162 -0.52 -5.47 -20.91
N ALA A 163 -0.85 -6.65 -21.42
CA ALA A 163 -2.24 -7.04 -21.71
C ALA A 163 -3.14 -6.97 -20.46
N VAL A 164 -2.62 -7.38 -19.30
CA VAL A 164 -3.34 -7.29 -18.01
C VAL A 164 -3.64 -5.83 -17.65
N GLY A 165 -2.69 -4.92 -17.83
CA GLY A 165 -2.93 -3.49 -17.60
C GLY A 165 -3.88 -2.86 -18.63
N GLU A 166 -3.79 -3.28 -19.89
CA GLU A 166 -4.64 -2.80 -21.00
C GLU A 166 -6.11 -3.25 -20.88
N ASP A 167 -6.41 -4.30 -20.12
CA ASP A 167 -7.80 -4.76 -19.93
C ASP A 167 -8.71 -3.65 -19.41
N ARG A 168 -8.28 -2.95 -18.33
CA ARG A 168 -9.09 -1.89 -17.69
C ARG A 168 -8.30 -0.73 -17.11
N LEU A 169 -7.08 -0.97 -16.62
CA LEU A 169 -6.33 0.04 -15.88
C LEU A 169 -5.86 1.17 -16.81
N PHE A 170 -5.09 0.85 -17.85
CA PHE A 170 -4.52 1.87 -18.72
C PHE A 170 -5.58 2.65 -19.51
N PRO A 171 -6.64 2.02 -20.07
CA PRO A 171 -7.72 2.76 -20.70
C PRO A 171 -8.40 3.76 -19.76
N ALA A 172 -8.68 3.37 -18.52
CA ALA A 172 -9.29 4.27 -17.53
C ALA A 172 -8.37 5.44 -17.17
N VAL A 173 -7.07 5.19 -17.03
CA VAL A 173 -6.08 6.25 -16.75
C VAL A 173 -5.94 7.21 -17.93
N ARG A 174 -5.88 6.72 -19.16
CA ARG A 174 -5.78 7.58 -20.37
C ARG A 174 -7.03 8.40 -20.60
N SER A 175 -8.20 7.88 -20.22
CA SER A 175 -9.49 8.57 -20.36
C SER A 175 -9.80 9.52 -19.20
N ALA A 176 -9.00 9.50 -18.13
CA ALA A 176 -9.23 10.31 -16.94
C ALA A 176 -9.02 11.80 -17.24
N ASP A 177 -9.86 12.65 -16.64
CA ASP A 177 -9.71 14.11 -16.70
C ASP A 177 -8.26 14.53 -16.41
N ALA A 178 -7.77 15.55 -17.13
CA ALA A 178 -6.40 16.04 -16.99
C ALA A 178 -6.06 16.46 -15.54
N ASN A 179 -7.06 16.98 -14.83
CA ASN A 179 -6.93 17.44 -13.45
C ASN A 179 -7.22 16.35 -12.40
N ALA A 180 -7.64 15.14 -12.80
CA ALA A 180 -7.85 14.04 -11.87
C ALA A 180 -6.50 13.50 -11.37
N VAL A 181 -6.39 13.30 -10.06
CA VAL A 181 -5.24 12.68 -9.43
C VAL A 181 -5.36 11.17 -9.58
N ILE A 182 -4.36 10.51 -10.17
CA ILE A 182 -4.33 9.05 -10.26
C ILE A 182 -3.65 8.51 -9.01
N VAL A 183 -4.34 7.66 -8.24
CA VAL A 183 -3.84 7.14 -6.97
C VAL A 183 -3.63 5.63 -7.07
N ALA A 184 -2.43 5.17 -6.66
CA ALA A 184 -2.10 3.76 -6.53
C ALA A 184 -1.07 3.53 -5.41
N SER A 185 -1.42 2.69 -4.44
CA SER A 185 -0.59 2.45 -3.25
C SER A 185 0.66 1.59 -3.53
N GLY A 186 0.58 0.65 -4.46
CA GLY A 186 1.73 -0.20 -4.79
C GLY A 186 2.74 0.50 -5.68
N THR A 187 4.02 0.33 -5.36
CA THR A 187 5.16 0.88 -6.11
C THR A 187 5.20 0.34 -7.53
N SER A 188 5.05 -0.98 -7.69
CA SER A 188 4.94 -1.63 -9.00
C SER A 188 3.75 -1.12 -9.80
N CYS A 189 2.60 -0.85 -9.16
CA CYS A 189 1.44 -0.29 -9.86
C CYS A 189 1.72 1.12 -10.40
N ARG A 190 2.38 1.98 -9.62
CA ARG A 190 2.73 3.34 -10.06
C ARG A 190 3.68 3.32 -11.26
N HIS A 191 4.76 2.53 -11.19
CA HIS A 191 5.70 2.40 -12.31
C HIS A 191 5.03 1.79 -13.56
N GLN A 192 4.14 0.81 -13.38
CA GLN A 192 3.42 0.20 -14.49
C GLN A 192 2.51 1.22 -15.19
N ILE A 193 1.80 2.06 -14.44
CA ILE A 193 0.98 3.13 -15.01
C ILE A 193 1.85 4.16 -15.75
N GLU A 194 2.95 4.59 -15.15
CA GLU A 194 3.89 5.54 -15.76
C GLU A 194 4.57 4.99 -17.02
N HIS A 195 4.83 3.68 -17.07
CA HIS A 195 5.47 3.05 -18.23
C HIS A 195 4.53 2.98 -19.45
N PHE A 196 3.24 2.70 -19.23
CA PHE A 196 2.30 2.41 -20.33
C PHE A 196 1.30 3.55 -20.61
N THR A 197 1.40 4.66 -19.88
CA THR A 197 0.53 5.83 -20.06
C THR A 197 1.33 7.12 -19.88
N ASP A 198 0.84 8.24 -20.42
CA ASP A 198 1.42 9.56 -20.21
C ASP A 198 1.03 10.19 -18.86
N ARG A 199 0.60 9.38 -17.89
CA ARG A 199 0.12 9.83 -16.58
C ARG A 199 0.95 9.18 -15.49
N ARG A 200 1.28 9.97 -14.48
CA ARG A 200 1.94 9.48 -13.25
C ARG A 200 0.89 9.25 -12.16
N ALA A 201 0.86 8.05 -11.62
CA ALA A 201 0.11 7.76 -10.40
C ALA A 201 0.96 8.07 -9.16
N ILE A 202 0.32 8.56 -8.10
CA ILE A 202 0.98 8.87 -6.82
C ILE A 202 0.45 7.97 -5.70
N HIS A 203 1.24 7.85 -4.62
CA HIS A 203 0.80 7.16 -3.43
C HIS A 203 -0.30 7.95 -2.71
N LEU A 204 -1.21 7.28 -2.00
CA LEU A 204 -2.29 7.95 -1.26
C LEU A 204 -1.75 8.98 -0.26
N ALA A 205 -0.64 8.69 0.42
CA ALA A 205 0.03 9.63 1.32
C ALA A 205 0.43 10.95 0.62
N GLU A 206 0.86 10.89 -0.65
CA GLU A 206 1.19 12.09 -1.43
C GLU A 206 -0.08 12.87 -1.78
N ALA A 207 -1.18 12.17 -2.11
CA ALA A 207 -2.48 12.80 -2.33
C ALA A 207 -2.99 13.50 -1.06
N LEU A 208 -2.92 12.84 0.10
CA LEU A 208 -3.29 13.47 1.37
C LEU A 208 -2.41 14.68 1.68
N ALA A 209 -1.09 14.58 1.46
CA ALA A 209 -0.18 15.70 1.66
C ALA A 209 -0.53 16.89 0.74
N GLY A 210 -0.86 16.63 -0.52
CA GLY A 210 -1.33 17.66 -1.47
C GLY A 210 -2.65 18.32 -1.07
N ALA A 211 -3.47 17.63 -0.28
CA ALA A 211 -4.74 18.13 0.25
C ALA A 211 -4.60 18.91 1.57
N LEU A 212 -3.42 18.96 2.20
CA LEU A 212 -3.20 19.78 3.39
C LEU A 212 -3.31 21.27 3.06
N ALA A 213 -3.98 22.05 3.92
CA ALA A 213 -3.93 23.49 3.90
C ALA A 213 -2.50 23.95 4.24
N GLN A 214 -2.04 25.02 3.57
CA GLN A 214 -0.75 25.65 3.85
C GLN A 214 -0.81 26.44 5.15
#